data_AF-A0A5D2SH35-F1
#
_entry.id   AF-A0A5D2SH35-F1
#
_cell.length_a   1.000
_cell.length_b   1.000
_cell.length_c   1.000
_cell.angle_alpha   90.00
_cell.angle_beta   90.00
_cell.angle_gamma   90.00
#
_symmetry.space_group_name_H-M   'P 1'
#
loop_
_entity.id
_entity.type
_entity.pdbx_description
1 polymer ?
#
loop_
_entity_poly.entity_id
_entity_poly.type
_entity_poly.pdbx_seq_one_letter_code
_entity_poly.pdbx_strand_id
1 'polypeptide(L)'
;MDSRNGGGPVTTIGKRQSDLKKSFKLAVRSLLTTCPTQEFSKAFPKFSSIEQEHLHQLFIQVITSLHGNIEDEFESLCNETQVGDALDTVEQLVEEQSLDPLSSDRTNVMDAVHNLSAAKKAEIHYLRGLLERAEEHNRLIQARVDLLRNKTQEVPDIKDFIGKLRGGILSYKGTQNVEL
;
A
#
# COMPACT_ATOMS: atom_id res chain seq x y z
N MET A 1 35.71 1.56 -32.15
CA MET A 1 35.70 0.73 -30.92
C MET A 1 35.24 1.65 -29.82
N ASP A 2 33.93 1.74 -29.62
CA ASP A 2 33.35 2.77 -28.77
C ASP A 2 33.24 2.26 -27.35
N SER A 3 34.19 2.65 -26.52
CA SER A 3 34.12 2.43 -25.08
C SER A 3 33.02 3.33 -24.50
N ARG A 4 31.81 2.77 -24.36
CA ARG A 4 30.73 3.43 -23.61
C ARG A 4 31.18 3.59 -22.17
N ASN A 5 31.44 4.83 -21.79
CA ASN A 5 31.71 5.22 -20.41
C ASN A 5 30.44 4.94 -19.58
N GLY A 6 30.48 3.88 -18.77
CA GLY A 6 29.37 3.51 -17.90
C GLY A 6 29.27 4.50 -16.75
N GLY A 7 28.41 5.51 -16.90
CA GLY A 7 27.99 6.35 -15.79
C GLY A 7 27.20 5.51 -14.79
N GLY A 8 27.88 4.98 -13.77
CA GLY A 8 27.22 4.43 -12.60
C GLY A 8 26.44 5.52 -11.85
N PRO A 9 25.49 5.16 -10.98
CA PRO A 9 24.83 6.12 -10.11
C PRO A 9 25.90 6.86 -9.30
N VAL A 10 25.87 8.19 -9.35
CA VAL A 10 26.65 9.00 -8.40
C VAL A 10 25.91 8.91 -7.08
N THR A 11 26.36 8.02 -6.20
CA THR A 11 25.84 7.90 -4.83
C THR A 11 25.92 9.27 -4.16
N THR A 12 24.77 9.85 -3.80
CA THR A 12 24.71 11.24 -3.29
C THR A 12 25.00 11.38 -1.79
N ILE A 13 25.54 10.32 -1.18
CA ILE A 13 25.94 10.22 0.22
C ILE A 13 26.85 11.41 0.62
N GLY A 14 26.64 11.96 1.82
CA GLY A 14 27.35 13.14 2.32
C GLY A 14 26.78 14.49 1.87
N LYS A 15 25.82 14.53 0.92
CA LYS A 15 25.28 15.81 0.41
C LYS A 15 24.56 16.57 1.52
N ARG A 16 23.62 15.94 2.24
CA ARG A 16 22.88 16.57 3.35
C ARG A 16 23.79 17.05 4.47
N GLN A 17 24.82 16.28 4.82
CA GLN A 17 25.83 16.70 5.80
C GLN A 17 26.61 17.94 5.31
N SER A 18 27.01 17.96 4.03
CA SER A 18 27.72 19.09 3.44
C SER A 18 26.86 20.37 3.39
N ASP A 19 25.56 20.23 3.06
CA ASP A 19 24.60 21.33 3.01
C ASP A 19 24.30 21.89 4.42
N LEU A 20 24.21 21.02 5.45
CA LEU A 20 24.11 21.43 6.85
C LEU A 20 25.33 22.26 7.27
N LYS A 21 26.54 21.71 7.09
CA LYS A 21 27.80 22.38 7.47
C LYS A 21 28.00 23.70 6.73
N LYS A 22 27.65 23.75 5.44
CA LYS A 22 27.68 24.98 4.63
C LYS A 22 26.68 26.02 5.12
N SER A 23 25.45 25.61 5.40
CA SER A 23 24.39 26.50 5.91
C SER A 23 24.74 27.10 7.27
N PHE A 24 25.30 26.29 8.17
CA PHE A 24 25.80 26.74 9.47
C PHE A 24 26.91 27.80 9.32
N LYS A 25 27.95 27.52 8.52
CA LYS A 25 29.05 28.48 8.30
C LYS A 25 28.58 29.79 7.64
N LEU A 26 27.56 29.74 6.77
CA LEU A 26 26.94 30.95 6.21
C LEU A 26 26.18 31.76 7.28
N ALA A 27 25.43 31.09 8.17
CA ALA A 27 24.71 31.74 9.26
C ALA A 27 25.67 32.41 10.26
N VAL A 28 26.72 31.70 10.71
CA VAL A 28 27.72 32.24 11.65
C VAL A 28 28.46 33.43 11.03
N ARG A 29 28.87 33.36 9.76
CA ARG A 29 29.45 34.50 9.01
C ARG A 29 28.54 35.71 8.96
N SER A 30 27.24 35.49 8.75
CA SER A 30 26.26 36.57 8.71
C SER A 30 26.03 37.21 10.08
N LEU A 31 26.03 36.42 11.16
CA LEU A 31 25.88 36.94 12.54
C LEU A 31 27.13 37.68 13.03
N LEU A 32 28.31 37.14 12.76
CA LEU A 32 29.59 37.62 13.30
C LEU A 32 30.40 38.39 12.24
N THR A 33 29.76 39.31 11.53
CA THR A 33 30.45 40.20 10.59
C THR A 33 31.09 41.38 11.34
N THR A 34 32.37 41.66 11.09
CA THR A 34 33.07 42.83 11.62
C THR A 34 32.58 44.12 10.96
N CYS A 35 32.45 45.21 11.73
CA CYS A 35 32.08 46.52 11.19
C CYS A 35 33.32 47.33 10.74
N PRO A 36 33.17 48.29 9.80
CA PRO A 36 34.23 49.22 9.44
C PRO A 36 34.62 50.12 10.63
N THR A 37 35.91 50.51 10.70
CA THR A 37 36.45 51.38 11.77
C THR A 37 35.65 52.68 11.93
N GLN A 38 35.12 53.24 10.84
CA GLN A 38 34.30 54.45 10.85
C GLN A 38 32.99 54.30 11.64
N GLU A 39 32.31 53.15 11.51
CA GLU A 39 31.10 52.87 12.31
C GLU A 39 31.46 52.51 13.76
N PHE A 40 32.59 51.82 13.95
CA PHE A 40 33.11 51.51 15.27
C PHE A 40 33.44 52.78 16.08
N SER A 41 34.18 53.73 15.50
CA SER A 41 34.52 55.01 16.12
C SER A 41 33.29 55.82 16.56
N LYS A 42 32.17 55.75 15.82
CA LYS A 42 30.90 56.42 16.21
C LYS A 42 30.30 55.84 17.50
N ALA A 43 30.51 54.54 17.78
CA ALA A 43 30.06 53.91 19.01
C ALA A 43 30.95 54.26 20.22
N PHE A 44 32.21 54.65 19.98
CA PHE A 44 33.20 54.96 21.01
C PHE A 44 33.71 56.43 20.97
N PRO A 45 32.84 57.46 20.88
CA PRO A 45 33.23 58.84 20.57
C PRO A 45 33.98 59.55 21.71
N LYS A 46 34.04 58.97 22.90
CA LYS A 46 34.78 59.50 24.07
C LYS A 46 36.27 59.10 24.08
N PHE A 47 36.64 58.12 23.28
CA PHE A 47 38.01 57.64 23.16
C PHE A 47 38.76 58.43 22.08
N SER A 48 40.08 58.57 22.24
CA SER A 48 40.96 59.10 21.20
C SER A 48 41.01 58.16 19.99
N SER A 49 41.47 58.66 18.84
CA SER A 49 41.64 57.85 17.62
C SER A 49 42.54 56.63 17.85
N ILE A 50 43.61 56.78 18.64
CA ILE A 50 44.55 55.69 18.96
C ILE A 50 43.87 54.62 19.82
N GLU A 51 43.04 55.01 20.80
CA GLU A 51 42.29 54.06 21.61
C GLU A 51 41.19 53.36 20.81
N GLN A 52 40.49 54.09 19.92
CA GLN A 52 39.49 53.52 19.02
C GLN A 52 40.10 52.49 18.06
N GLU A 53 41.29 52.76 17.52
CA GLU A 53 42.01 51.84 16.62
C GLU A 53 42.41 50.54 17.34
N HIS A 54 43.05 50.64 18.52
CA HIS A 54 43.37 49.46 19.32
C HIS A 54 42.13 48.66 19.73
N LEU A 55 41.05 49.35 20.13
CA LEU A 55 39.80 48.69 20.52
C LEU A 55 39.10 48.03 19.31
N HIS A 56 39.22 48.60 18.11
CA HIS A 56 38.72 47.99 16.87
C HIS A 56 39.53 46.74 16.48
N GLN A 57 40.85 46.77 16.63
CA GLN A 57 41.70 45.60 16.44
C GLN A 57 41.36 44.47 17.43
N LEU A 58 41.16 44.79 18.72
CA LEU A 58 40.72 43.82 19.73
C LEU A 58 39.32 43.26 19.40
N PHE A 59 38.39 44.10 18.96
CA PHE A 59 37.07 43.65 18.50
C PHE A 59 37.17 42.67 17.32
N ILE A 60 37.99 42.95 16.32
CA ILE A 60 38.24 42.03 15.20
C ILE A 60 38.80 40.70 15.71
N GLN A 61 39.80 40.73 16.60
CA GLN A 61 40.38 39.50 17.19
C GLN A 61 39.34 38.67 17.94
N VAL A 62 38.48 39.30 18.75
CA VAL A 62 37.39 38.62 19.47
C VAL A 62 36.40 37.99 18.48
N ILE A 63 35.98 38.71 17.44
CA ILE A 63 35.06 38.18 16.42
C ILE A 63 35.70 37.01 15.66
N THR A 64 36.97 37.11 15.25
CA THR A 64 37.69 36.03 14.57
C THR A 64 37.91 34.81 15.45
N SER A 65 38.24 34.98 16.74
CA SER A 65 38.34 33.87 17.68
C SER A 65 36.98 33.21 17.92
N LEU A 66 35.91 34.00 18.04
CA LEU A 66 34.56 33.48 18.25
C LEU A 66 34.05 32.69 17.04
N HIS A 67 34.39 33.10 15.81
CA HIS A 67 34.17 32.31 14.59
C HIS A 67 34.77 30.91 14.69
N GLY A 68 36.07 30.82 15.00
CA GLY A 68 36.78 29.54 15.12
C GLY A 68 36.15 28.65 16.18
N ASN A 69 36.01 29.18 17.40
CA ASN A 69 35.44 28.44 18.53
C ASN A 69 34.03 27.90 18.23
N ILE A 70 33.16 28.67 17.56
CA ILE A 70 31.81 28.23 17.19
C ILE A 70 31.82 27.20 16.05
N GLU A 71 32.67 27.36 15.04
CA GLU A 71 32.82 26.35 13.98
C GLU A 71 33.38 25.02 14.53
N ASP A 72 34.30 25.07 15.51
CA ASP A 72 34.91 23.88 16.14
C ASP A 72 33.96 23.18 17.12
N GLU A 73 33.26 23.92 17.99
CA GLU A 73 32.22 23.37 18.89
C GLU A 73 31.08 22.71 18.10
N PHE A 74 30.66 23.32 16.98
CA PHE A 74 29.64 22.74 16.10
C PHE A 74 30.11 21.43 15.45
N GLU A 75 31.35 21.37 14.98
CA GLU A 75 31.93 20.14 14.43
C GLU A 75 32.02 19.04 15.50
N SER A 76 32.46 19.39 16.71
CA SER A 76 32.50 18.48 17.86
C SER A 76 31.11 17.91 18.17
N LEU A 77 30.09 18.77 18.26
CA LEU A 77 28.70 18.36 18.48
C LEU A 77 28.16 17.48 17.35
N CYS A 78 28.50 17.76 16.09
CA CYS A 78 28.09 16.92 14.96
C CYS A 78 28.69 15.51 15.02
N ASN A 79 29.94 15.38 15.48
CA ASN A 79 30.62 14.11 15.68
C ASN A 79 30.07 13.35 16.90
N GLU A 80 29.85 14.05 18.03
CA GLU A 80 29.27 13.46 19.25
C GLU A 80 27.85 12.92 19.00
N THR A 81 27.02 13.68 18.29
CA THR A 81 25.63 13.31 18.01
C THR A 81 25.47 12.36 16.81
N GLN A 82 26.55 12.03 16.10
CA GLN A 82 26.54 11.21 14.88
C GLN A 82 25.53 11.72 13.82
N VAL A 83 25.32 13.04 13.76
CA VAL A 83 24.34 13.64 12.86
C VAL A 83 24.72 13.46 11.38
N GLY A 84 26.01 13.31 11.08
CA GLY A 84 26.50 12.92 9.76
C GLY A 84 25.94 11.56 9.34
N ASP A 85 26.22 10.52 10.11
CA ASP A 85 25.77 9.15 9.86
C ASP A 85 24.24 9.05 9.76
N ALA A 86 23.51 9.80 10.59
CA ALA A 86 22.06 9.89 10.53
C ALA A 86 21.55 10.56 9.24
N LEU A 87 22.21 11.63 8.77
CA LEU A 87 21.87 12.30 7.52
C LEU A 87 22.22 11.44 6.29
N ASP A 88 23.31 10.70 6.33
CA ASP A 88 23.71 9.75 5.28
C ASP A 88 22.76 8.56 5.22
N THR A 89 22.31 8.05 6.36
CA THR A 89 21.25 7.04 6.44
C THR A 89 19.95 7.56 5.83
N VAL A 90 19.57 8.81 6.08
CA VAL A 90 18.40 9.45 5.46
C VAL A 90 18.59 9.65 3.95
N GLU A 91 19.79 10.02 3.50
CA GLU A 91 20.14 10.13 2.08
C GLU A 91 19.94 8.77 1.37
N GLN A 92 20.51 7.69 1.95
CA GLN A 92 20.39 6.33 1.44
C GLN A 92 18.92 5.85 1.42
N LEU A 93 18.16 6.03 2.50
CA LEU A 93 16.75 5.61 2.56
C LEU A 93 15.87 6.34 1.53
N VAL A 94 16.18 7.62 1.23
CA VAL A 94 15.49 8.38 0.18
C VAL A 94 15.88 7.88 -1.21
N GLU A 95 17.16 7.54 -1.44
CA GLU A 95 17.61 6.93 -2.70
C GLU A 95 16.95 5.56 -2.91
N GLU A 96 16.98 4.67 -1.91
CA GLU A 96 16.30 3.36 -1.92
C GLU A 96 14.79 3.48 -2.18
N GLN A 97 14.10 4.38 -1.48
CA GLN A 97 12.66 4.61 -1.69
C GLN A 97 12.35 5.12 -3.10
N SER A 98 13.23 5.95 -3.68
CA SER A 98 13.06 6.46 -5.06
C SER A 98 13.23 5.38 -6.13
N LEU A 99 13.94 4.29 -5.80
CA LEU A 99 14.18 3.15 -6.68
C LEU A 99 13.14 2.03 -6.52
N ASP A 100 12.42 1.96 -5.39
CA ASP A 100 11.31 1.03 -5.18
C ASP A 100 10.08 1.40 -6.05
N PRO A 101 9.72 0.60 -7.07
CA PRO A 101 8.56 0.91 -7.91
C PRO A 101 7.23 0.86 -7.14
N LEU A 102 7.19 0.10 -6.03
CA LEU A 102 5.99 -0.09 -5.21
C LEU A 102 5.75 1.08 -4.23
N SER A 103 6.75 1.92 -3.98
CA SER A 103 6.64 3.07 -3.06
C SER A 103 5.69 4.14 -3.62
N SER A 104 5.69 4.30 -4.95
CA SER A 104 4.86 5.27 -5.66
C SER A 104 3.42 4.79 -5.94
N ASP A 105 3.20 3.48 -6.08
CA ASP A 105 1.96 2.93 -6.67
C ASP A 105 1.03 2.26 -5.65
N ARG A 106 1.07 2.74 -4.40
CA ARG A 106 0.22 2.24 -3.29
C ARG A 106 -1.28 2.38 -3.57
N THR A 107 -1.65 3.31 -4.46
CA THR A 107 -3.03 3.54 -4.93
C THR A 107 -3.53 2.40 -5.82
N ASN A 108 -2.77 2.03 -6.86
CA ASN A 108 -3.18 1.04 -7.87
C ASN A 108 -3.41 -0.35 -7.26
N VAL A 109 -2.52 -0.82 -6.37
CA VAL A 109 -2.67 -2.13 -5.73
C VAL A 109 -3.93 -2.18 -4.84
N MET A 110 -4.20 -1.11 -4.08
CA MET A 110 -5.37 -1.05 -3.21
C MET A 110 -6.69 -0.94 -4.01
N ASP A 111 -6.70 -0.15 -5.07
CA ASP A 111 -7.83 -0.02 -5.98
C ASP A 111 -8.08 -1.33 -6.75
N ALA A 112 -7.03 -2.03 -7.21
CA ALA A 112 -7.15 -3.33 -7.85
C ALA A 112 -7.76 -4.39 -6.90
N VAL A 113 -7.33 -4.42 -5.63
CA VAL A 113 -7.91 -5.28 -4.60
C VAL A 113 -9.38 -4.92 -4.34
N HIS A 114 -9.72 -3.64 -4.25
CA HIS A 114 -11.10 -3.21 -4.02
C HIS A 114 -12.02 -3.52 -5.21
N ASN A 115 -11.55 -3.33 -6.44
CA ASN A 115 -12.26 -3.65 -7.67
C ASN A 115 -12.47 -5.17 -7.82
N LEU A 116 -11.44 -5.98 -7.55
CA LEU A 116 -11.54 -7.44 -7.58
C LEU A 116 -12.52 -7.96 -6.50
N SER A 117 -12.48 -7.38 -5.30
CA SER A 117 -13.41 -7.69 -4.21
C SER A 117 -14.87 -7.37 -4.58
N ALA A 118 -15.11 -6.19 -5.16
CA ALA A 118 -16.44 -5.80 -5.63
C ALA A 118 -16.96 -6.72 -6.75
N ALA A 119 -16.11 -7.06 -7.72
CA ALA A 119 -16.44 -7.99 -8.80
C ALA A 119 -16.78 -9.40 -8.27
N LYS A 120 -15.95 -9.95 -7.37
CA LYS A 120 -16.22 -11.26 -6.75
C LYS A 120 -17.48 -11.27 -5.90
N LYS A 121 -17.80 -10.18 -5.19
CA LYS A 121 -19.06 -10.05 -4.44
C LYS A 121 -20.27 -10.04 -5.37
N ALA A 122 -20.21 -9.33 -6.50
CA ALA A 122 -21.26 -9.33 -7.52
C ALA A 122 -21.46 -10.73 -8.15
N GLU A 123 -20.36 -11.42 -8.47
CA GLU A 123 -20.39 -12.79 -9.00
C GLU A 123 -21.04 -13.78 -8.01
N ILE A 124 -20.69 -13.71 -6.72
CA ILE A 124 -21.31 -14.53 -5.66
C ILE A 124 -22.82 -14.27 -5.55
N HIS A 125 -23.26 -13.01 -5.64
CA HIS A 125 -24.70 -12.68 -5.65
C HIS A 125 -25.41 -13.23 -6.89
N TYR A 126 -24.79 -13.13 -8.08
CA TYR A 126 -25.35 -13.67 -9.32
C TYR A 126 -25.48 -15.20 -9.27
N LEU A 127 -24.43 -15.90 -8.86
CA LEU A 127 -24.42 -17.37 -8.77
C LEU A 127 -25.43 -17.88 -7.74
N ARG A 128 -25.59 -17.19 -6.61
CA ARG A 128 -26.64 -17.48 -5.62
C ARG A 128 -28.04 -17.38 -6.22
N GLY A 129 -28.35 -16.29 -6.90
CA GLY A 129 -29.66 -16.11 -7.56
C GLY A 129 -29.88 -17.05 -8.76
N LEU A 130 -28.83 -17.60 -9.36
CA LEU A 130 -28.94 -18.67 -10.35
C LEU A 130 -29.25 -20.03 -9.69
N LEU A 131 -28.58 -20.35 -8.58
CA LEU A 131 -28.80 -21.56 -7.81
C LEU A 131 -30.23 -21.62 -7.24
N GLU A 132 -30.72 -20.54 -6.62
CA GLU A 132 -32.08 -20.46 -6.07
C GLU A 132 -33.16 -20.75 -7.12
N ARG A 133 -32.98 -20.26 -8.36
CA ARG A 133 -33.90 -20.53 -9.48
C ARG A 133 -33.82 -21.98 -9.96
N ALA A 134 -32.63 -22.58 -9.99
CA ALA A 134 -32.45 -23.98 -10.35
C ALA A 134 -33.04 -24.93 -9.30
N GLU A 135 -32.88 -24.62 -8.01
CA GLU A 135 -33.51 -25.35 -6.90
C GLU A 135 -35.04 -25.31 -6.99
N GLU A 136 -35.63 -24.13 -7.22
CA GLU A 136 -37.08 -24.00 -7.35
C GLU A 136 -37.61 -24.75 -8.58
N HIS A 137 -36.89 -24.72 -9.70
CA HIS A 137 -37.26 -25.53 -10.87
C HIS A 137 -37.20 -27.03 -10.58
N ASN A 138 -36.19 -27.50 -9.84
CA ASN A 138 -36.09 -28.89 -9.40
C ASN A 138 -37.24 -29.28 -8.45
N ARG A 139 -37.67 -28.41 -7.53
CA ARG A 139 -38.85 -28.65 -6.67
C ARG A 139 -40.12 -28.82 -7.50
N LEU A 140 -40.34 -27.98 -8.51
CA LEU A 140 -41.49 -28.08 -9.42
C LEU A 140 -41.47 -29.37 -10.25
N ILE A 141 -40.30 -29.79 -10.75
CA ILE A 141 -40.13 -31.07 -11.44
C ILE A 141 -40.43 -32.24 -10.49
N GLN A 142 -39.86 -32.22 -9.28
CA GLN A 142 -40.05 -33.27 -8.28
C GLN A 142 -41.52 -33.43 -7.90
N ALA A 143 -42.22 -32.32 -7.60
CA ALA A 143 -43.66 -32.34 -7.32
C ALA A 143 -44.49 -32.91 -8.49
N ARG A 144 -44.11 -32.64 -9.73
CA ARG A 144 -44.74 -33.22 -10.92
C ARG A 144 -44.46 -34.72 -11.06
N VAL A 145 -43.24 -35.17 -10.75
CA VAL A 145 -42.87 -36.59 -10.75
C VAL A 145 -43.65 -37.36 -9.68
N ASP A 146 -43.74 -36.84 -8.46
CA ASP A 146 -44.49 -37.48 -7.38
C ASP A 146 -46.00 -37.54 -7.68
N LEU A 147 -46.59 -36.48 -8.28
CA LEU A 147 -47.98 -36.51 -8.75
C LEU A 147 -48.24 -37.60 -9.81
N LEU A 148 -47.32 -37.77 -10.77
CA LEU A 148 -47.43 -38.80 -11.80
C LEU A 148 -47.26 -40.21 -11.22
N ARG A 149 -46.34 -40.39 -10.25
CA ARG A 149 -46.16 -41.67 -9.55
C ARG A 149 -47.44 -42.06 -8.80
N ASN A 150 -48.00 -41.15 -8.02
CA ASN A 150 -49.23 -41.40 -7.25
C ASN A 150 -50.42 -41.74 -8.17
N LYS A 151 -50.63 -40.98 -9.26
CA LYS A 151 -51.66 -41.31 -10.25
C LYS A 151 -51.47 -42.68 -10.89
N THR A 152 -50.22 -43.11 -11.10
CA THR A 152 -49.90 -44.45 -11.65
C THR A 152 -50.24 -45.57 -10.66
N GLN A 153 -50.20 -45.29 -9.35
CA GLN A 153 -50.62 -46.22 -8.29
C GLN A 153 -52.12 -46.17 -7.97
N GLU A 154 -52.83 -45.10 -8.36
CA GLU A 154 -54.29 -44.99 -8.28
C GLU A 154 -55.03 -45.60 -9.47
N VAL A 155 -54.36 -45.89 -10.59
CA VAL A 155 -54.93 -46.75 -11.65
C VAL A 155 -55.20 -48.13 -11.04
N PRO A 156 -56.44 -48.64 -11.06
CA PRO A 156 -56.77 -49.92 -10.43
C PRO A 156 -55.88 -51.01 -11.01
N ASP A 157 -55.26 -51.80 -10.13
CA ASP A 157 -54.22 -52.76 -10.50
C ASP A 157 -54.67 -53.59 -11.70
N ILE A 158 -54.01 -53.35 -12.85
CA ILE A 158 -54.34 -54.01 -14.12
C ILE A 158 -54.24 -55.54 -13.95
N LYS A 159 -53.45 -56.00 -12.97
CA LYS A 159 -53.34 -57.40 -12.55
C LYS A 159 -54.61 -57.96 -11.90
N ASP A 160 -55.36 -57.18 -11.11
CA ASP A 160 -56.66 -57.57 -10.55
C ASP A 160 -57.75 -57.58 -11.63
N PHE A 161 -57.75 -56.60 -12.55
CA PHE A 161 -58.67 -56.60 -13.68
C PHE A 161 -58.41 -57.78 -14.63
N ILE A 162 -57.15 -58.07 -14.96
CA ILE A 162 -56.74 -59.26 -15.73
C ILE A 162 -57.05 -60.55 -14.96
N GLY A 163 -56.89 -60.56 -13.63
CA GLY A 163 -57.23 -61.69 -12.77
C GLY A 163 -58.72 -62.04 -12.85
N LYS A 164 -59.59 -61.04 -12.67
CA LYS A 164 -61.06 -61.19 -12.79
C LYS A 164 -61.48 -61.61 -14.20
N LEU A 165 -60.89 -61.01 -15.23
CA LEU A 165 -61.21 -61.33 -16.63
C LEU A 165 -60.76 -62.76 -16.99
N ARG A 166 -59.61 -63.21 -16.49
CA ARG A 166 -59.13 -64.60 -16.63
C ARG A 166 -60.01 -65.59 -15.87
N GLY A 167 -60.43 -65.26 -14.64
CA GLY A 167 -61.37 -66.07 -13.86
C GLY A 167 -62.73 -66.21 -14.55
N GLY A 168 -63.26 -65.12 -15.11
CA GLY A 168 -64.50 -65.14 -15.91
C GLY A 168 -64.40 -66.03 -17.15
N ILE A 169 -63.31 -65.95 -17.91
CA ILE A 169 -63.10 -66.79 -19.10
C ILE A 169 -62.97 -68.28 -18.74
N LEU A 170 -62.38 -68.64 -17.59
CA LEU A 170 -62.40 -70.05 -17.14
C LEU A 170 -63.80 -70.52 -16.76
N SER A 171 -64.62 -69.67 -16.12
CA SER A 171 -65.98 -70.02 -15.69
C SER A 171 -66.89 -70.43 -16.86
N TYR A 172 -66.76 -69.78 -18.03
CA TYR A 172 -67.53 -70.12 -19.23
C TYR A 172 -67.02 -71.35 -20.00
N LYS A 173 -65.83 -71.88 -19.70
CA LYS A 173 -65.33 -73.14 -20.28
C LYS A 173 -65.63 -74.38 -19.43
N GLY A 174 -66.20 -74.22 -18.24
CA GLY A 174 -66.46 -75.33 -17.30
C GLY A 174 -67.82 -76.03 -17.45
N THR A 175 -68.71 -75.59 -18.34
CA THR A 175 -70.12 -76.04 -18.39
C THR A 175 -70.54 -76.68 -19.72
N GLN A 176 -69.61 -77.07 -20.59
CA GLN A 176 -69.89 -77.96 -21.72
C GLN A 176 -68.85 -79.08 -21.82
N ASN A 177 -69.31 -80.29 -21.45
CA ASN A 177 -68.78 -81.66 -21.64
C ASN A 177 -68.34 -82.36 -20.34
N VAL A 178 -68.58 -83.67 -20.06
CA VAL A 178 -69.56 -84.73 -20.47
C VAL A 178 -69.19 -86.00 -19.66
N GLU A 179 -69.99 -87.02 -19.29
CA GLU A 179 -71.33 -87.52 -19.67
C GLU A 179 -71.97 -88.31 -18.48
N LEU A 180 -73.32 -88.47 -18.46
CA LEU A 180 -74.12 -89.69 -18.18
C LEU A 180 -75.59 -89.39 -17.83
#